data_AF-A0A133Y0V7-F1
#
_entry.id   AF-A0A133Y0V7-F1
#
_cell.length_a   1.000
_cell.length_b   1.000
_cell.length_c   1.000
_cell.angle_alpha   90.00
_cell.angle_beta   90.00
_cell.angle_gamma   90.00
#
_symmetry.space_group_name_H-M   'P 1'
#
loop_
_entity.id
_entity.type
_entity.pdbx_description
1 polymer ?
#
loop_
_entity_poly.entity_id
_entity_poly.type
_entity_poly.pdbx_seq_one_letter_code
_entity_poly.pdbx_strand_id
1 'polypeptide(L)'
;MDKDYTAQNTYKTLAEIKLRKAMLLKDIQKDDNRIYNLWTSIFRKPVALKKSARPSRRINSLMATGVGFFDAIMLAWKLYKKFKW
;
A
#
# COMPACT_ATOMS: atom_id res chain seq x y z
N MET A 1 -13.43 -5.98 -13.13
CA MET A 1 -14.21 -6.54 -12.00
C MET A 1 -14.19 -5.51 -10.91
N ASP A 2 -15.03 -4.50 -11.06
CA ASP A 2 -15.11 -3.34 -10.19
C ASP A 2 -16.00 -3.74 -9.00
N LYS A 3 -15.41 -3.75 -7.81
CA LYS A 3 -16.18 -3.99 -6.59
C LYS A 3 -16.93 -2.71 -6.29
N ASP A 4 -18.25 -2.71 -6.47
CA ASP A 4 -19.12 -1.63 -6.00
C ASP A 4 -19.00 -1.51 -4.47
N TYR A 5 -18.28 -0.49 -4.02
CA TYR A 5 -18.07 -0.20 -2.59
C TYR A 5 -19.29 0.50 -1.94
N THR A 6 -20.38 0.69 -2.68
CA THR A 6 -21.54 1.50 -2.27
C THR A 6 -22.85 0.71 -2.19
N ALA A 7 -22.81 -0.62 -2.20
CA ALA A 7 -23.99 -1.41 -1.83
C ALA A 7 -24.25 -1.22 -0.32
N GLN A 8 -25.23 -0.38 0.02
CA GLN A 8 -25.76 -0.28 1.38
C GLN A 8 -26.36 -1.64 1.77
N ASN A 9 -25.52 -2.54 2.29
CA ASN A 9 -25.99 -3.80 2.88
C ASN A 9 -26.80 -3.42 4.12
N THR A 10 -28.13 -3.44 3.98
CA THR A 10 -29.04 -3.28 5.11
C THR A 10 -28.95 -4.54 5.97
N TYR A 11 -28.08 -4.51 6.98
CA TYR A 11 -27.94 -5.60 7.93
C TYR A 11 -29.19 -5.70 8.81
N LYS A 12 -29.84 -6.86 8.84
CA LYS A 12 -31.09 -7.05 9.60
C LYS A 12 -30.85 -7.58 11.02
N THR A 13 -29.68 -8.18 11.26
CA THR A 13 -29.36 -8.82 12.55
C THR A 13 -27.92 -8.58 13.01
N LEU A 14 -27.70 -8.61 14.33
CA LEU A 14 -26.37 -8.44 14.92
C LEU A 14 -25.42 -9.60 14.58
N ALA A 15 -25.95 -10.82 14.45
CA ALA A 15 -25.17 -12.00 14.10
C ALA A 15 -24.56 -11.88 12.69
N GLU A 16 -25.34 -11.34 11.74
CA GLU A 16 -24.90 -11.08 10.37
C GLU A 16 -23.75 -10.07 10.32
N ILE A 17 -23.82 -8.99 11.10
CA ILE A 17 -22.74 -7.99 11.22
C ILE A 17 -21.47 -8.62 11.78
N LYS A 18 -21.59 -9.44 12.84
CA LYS A 18 -20.42 -10.12 13.44
C LYS A 18 -19.77 -11.08 12.45
N LEU A 19 -20.57 -11.86 11.73
CA LEU A 19 -20.09 -12.79 10.70
C LEU A 19 -19.38 -12.04 9.57
N ARG A 20 -19.97 -10.95 9.07
CA ARG A 20 -19.37 -10.14 8.01
C ARG A 20 -18.07 -9.47 8.48
N LYS A 21 -18.03 -8.97 9.71
CA LYS A 21 -16.83 -8.39 10.33
C LYS A 21 -15.71 -9.43 10.42
N ALA A 22 -16.02 -10.66 10.83
CA ALA A 22 -15.03 -11.74 10.91
C ALA A 22 -14.48 -12.11 9.53
N MET A 23 -15.34 -12.17 8.50
CA MET A 23 -14.92 -12.40 7.12
C MET A 23 -14.00 -11.28 6.60
N LEU A 24 -14.40 -10.02 6.78
CA LEU A 24 -13.60 -8.86 6.38
C LEU A 24 -12.24 -8.85 7.08
N LEU A 25 -12.19 -9.17 8.37
CA LEU A 25 -10.93 -9.25 9.11
C LEU A 25 -10.00 -10.32 8.55
N LYS A 26 -10.54 -11.48 8.18
CA LYS A 26 -9.75 -12.55 7.53
C LYS A 26 -9.24 -12.12 6.15
N ASP A 27 -10.06 -11.42 5.38
CA ASP A 27 -9.66 -10.91 4.07
C ASP A 27 -8.57 -9.84 4.20
N ILE A 28 -8.70 -8.91 5.15
CA ILE A 28 -7.67 -7.90 5.46
C ILE A 28 -6.35 -8.56 5.85
N GLN A 29 -6.37 -9.54 6.76
CA GLN A 29 -5.16 -10.26 7.16
C GLN A 29 -4.49 -10.99 5.99
N LYS A 30 -5.28 -11.54 5.06
CA LYS A 30 -4.75 -12.17 3.85
C LYS A 30 -4.10 -11.14 2.92
N ASP A 31 -4.75 -10.00 2.73
CA ASP A 31 -4.26 -8.92 1.89
C ASP A 31 -3.01 -8.24 2.50
N ASP A 32 -2.95 -8.08 3.82
CA ASP A 32 -1.77 -7.56 4.53
C ASP A 32 -0.53 -8.42 4.29
N ASN A 33 -0.67 -9.75 4.36
CA ASN A 33 0.42 -10.66 4.06
C ASN A 33 0.87 -10.55 2.59
N ARG A 34 -0.08 -10.34 1.67
CA ARG A 34 0.23 -10.13 0.25
C ARG A 34 0.94 -8.79 0.04
N ILE A 35 0.48 -7.72 0.68
CA ILE A 35 1.12 -6.40 0.63
C ILE A 35 2.52 -6.49 1.22
N TYR A 36 2.70 -7.16 2.36
CA TYR A 36 4.01 -7.38 2.95
C TYR A 36 4.96 -8.14 2.01
N ASN A 37 4.50 -9.22 1.38
CA ASN A 37 5.31 -9.98 0.43
C ASN A 37 5.67 -9.17 -0.83
N LEU A 38 4.73 -8.37 -1.35
CA LEU A 38 4.99 -7.50 -2.50
C LEU A 38 5.93 -6.36 -2.12
N TRP A 39 5.70 -5.70 -1.00
CA TRP A 39 6.54 -4.64 -0.47
C TRP A 39 7.96 -5.16 -0.22
N THR A 40 8.10 -6.30 0.47
CA THR A 40 9.39 -6.96 0.64
C THR A 40 9.99 -7.47 -0.66
N SER A 41 9.22 -7.73 -1.73
CA SER A 41 9.79 -8.06 -3.05
C SER A 41 10.36 -6.84 -3.78
N ILE A 42 9.73 -5.67 -3.61
CA ILE A 42 10.17 -4.38 -4.19
C ILE A 42 11.42 -3.88 -3.44
N PHE A 43 11.47 -4.08 -2.12
CA PHE A 43 12.61 -3.72 -1.28
C PHE A 43 13.60 -4.87 -1.04
N ARG A 44 13.30 -6.10 -1.49
CA ARG A 44 14.27 -7.19 -1.49
C ARG A 44 15.36 -6.77 -2.44
N LYS A 45 16.55 -6.57 -1.87
CA LYS A 45 17.82 -6.36 -2.56
C LYS A 45 17.76 -7.05 -3.93
N PRO A 46 17.64 -6.30 -5.06
CA PRO A 46 17.54 -6.95 -6.35
C PRO A 46 18.78 -7.83 -6.49
N VAL A 47 18.67 -8.98 -7.14
CA VAL A 47 19.81 -9.89 -7.37
C VAL A 47 20.96 -9.16 -8.12
N ALA A 48 20.69 -8.00 -8.70
CA ALA A 48 21.65 -6.99 -9.16
C ALA A 48 22.52 -6.33 -8.07
N LEU A 49 22.25 -6.60 -6.78
CA LEU A 49 23.09 -6.29 -5.61
C LEU A 49 24.02 -7.45 -5.25
N LYS A 50 24.14 -8.48 -6.11
CA LYS A 50 25.33 -9.33 -6.09
C LYS A 50 26.55 -8.43 -6.36
N LYS A 51 27.64 -8.74 -5.65
CA LYS A 51 28.88 -7.97 -5.45
C LYS A 51 29.61 -7.48 -6.72
N SER A 52 29.04 -7.66 -7.92
CA SER A 52 29.61 -7.36 -9.24
C SER A 52 28.99 -6.16 -9.98
N ALA A 53 27.97 -5.47 -9.46
CA ALA A 53 27.33 -4.35 -10.16
C ALA A 53 27.79 -2.96 -9.67
N ARG A 54 28.18 -2.08 -10.61
CA ARG A 54 28.66 -0.71 -10.39
C ARG A 54 27.69 0.14 -9.52
N PRO A 55 28.19 0.95 -8.56
CA PRO A 55 27.39 1.75 -7.62
C PRO A 55 26.34 2.66 -8.26
N SER A 56 26.62 3.21 -9.45
CA SER A 56 25.72 4.13 -10.17
C SER A 56 24.42 3.47 -10.67
N ARG A 57 24.43 2.16 -10.98
CA ARG A 57 23.21 1.44 -11.41
C ARG A 57 22.25 1.12 -10.25
N ARG A 58 22.75 1.10 -9.00
CA ARG A 58 21.94 0.82 -7.80
C ARG A 58 20.99 1.97 -7.49
N ILE A 59 21.46 3.20 -7.66
CA ILE A 59 20.73 4.44 -7.34
C ILE A 59 19.69 4.76 -8.42
N ASN A 60 20.00 4.49 -9.69
CA ASN A 60 19.07 4.74 -10.80
C ASN A 60 17.77 3.92 -10.70
N SER A 61 17.84 2.69 -10.16
CA SER A 61 16.64 1.84 -9.98
C SER A 61 15.72 2.29 -8.83
N LEU A 62 16.25 3.00 -7.83
CA LEU A 62 15.47 3.57 -6.72
C LEU A 62 14.90 4.96 -7.08
N MET A 63 15.60 5.70 -7.95
CA MET A 63 15.18 7.04 -8.37
C MET A 63 13.94 7.03 -9.27
N ALA A 64 13.76 6.02 -10.13
CA ALA A 64 12.59 5.93 -11.02
C ALA A 64 11.25 5.87 -10.27
N THR A 65 11.24 5.40 -9.01
CA THR A 65 10.03 5.27 -8.18
C THR A 65 9.91 6.39 -7.13
N GLY A 66 11.00 7.07 -6.77
CA GLY A 66 11.01 8.09 -5.71
C GLY A 66 10.47 9.47 -6.11
N VAL A 67 10.58 9.85 -7.39
CA VAL A 67 10.22 11.21 -7.84
C VAL A 67 8.71 11.45 -7.81
N GLY A 68 7.88 10.44 -8.14
CA GLY A 68 6.42 10.58 -8.12
C GLY A 68 5.80 10.63 -6.72
N PHE A 69 6.39 9.91 -5.75
CA PHE A 69 5.92 9.91 -4.37
C PHE A 69 6.32 11.19 -3.62
N PHE A 70 7.49 11.77 -3.93
CA PHE A 70 7.96 12.99 -3.28
C PHE A 70 7.03 14.19 -3.50
N ASP A 71 6.55 14.42 -4.72
CA ASP A 71 5.58 15.49 -5.01
C ASP A 71 4.25 15.27 -4.27
N ALA A 72 3.77 14.02 -4.21
CA ALA A 72 2.57 13.67 -3.47
C ALA A 72 2.71 13.90 -1.95
N ILE A 73 3.86 13.55 -1.35
CA ILE A 73 4.15 13.85 0.06
C ILE A 73 4.24 15.37 0.28
N MET A 74 4.91 16.08 -0.61
CA MET A 74 5.08 17.53 -0.51
C MET A 74 3.73 18.26 -0.59
N LEU A 75 2.82 17.81 -1.45
CA LEU A 75 1.45 18.29 -1.51
C LEU A 75 0.66 17.95 -0.23
N ALA A 76 0.78 16.72 0.29
CA ALA A 76 0.15 16.34 1.54
C ALA A 76 0.63 17.22 2.73
N TRP A 77 1.93 17.53 2.79
CA TRP A 77 2.50 18.44 3.77
C TRP A 77 1.98 19.88 3.59
N LYS A 78 1.88 20.35 2.35
CA LYS A 78 1.36 21.69 2.02
C LYS A 78 -0.13 21.81 2.39
N LEU A 79 -0.94 20.78 2.13
CA LEU A 79 -2.32 20.71 2.59
C LEU A 79 -2.42 20.65 4.12
N TYR A 80 -1.62 19.80 4.77
CA TYR A 80 -1.60 19.68 6.23
C TYR A 80 -1.31 21.03 6.90
N LYS A 81 -0.32 21.77 6.39
CA LYS A 81 0.00 23.10 6.91
C LYS A 81 -1.11 24.12 6.66
N LYS A 82 -1.83 24.01 5.54
CA LYS A 82 -2.90 24.95 5.15
C LYS A 82 -4.20 24.75 5.93
N PHE A 83 -4.51 23.54 6.38
CA PHE A 83 -5.73 23.25 7.15
C PHE A 83 -5.52 23.23 8.67
N LYS A 84 -4.26 23.19 9.12
CA LYS A 84 -3.91 23.25 10.55
C LYS A 84 -3.56 24.67 11.03
N TRP A 85 -3.86 25.69 10.22
CA TRP A 85 -3.71 27.12 10.53
C TRP A 85 -5.00 27.85 10.20
#